data_AF-A0A844ZGH6-F1
#
_entry.id   AF-A0A844ZGH6-F1
#
_cell.length_a   1.000
_cell.length_b   1.000
_cell.length_c   1.000
_cell.angle_alpha   90.00
_cell.angle_beta   90.00
_cell.angle_gamma   90.00
#
_symmetry.space_group_name_H-M   'P 1'
#
loop_
_entity.id
_entity.type
_entity.pdbx_description
1 polymer ?
#
loop_
_entity_poly.entity_id
_entity_poly.type
_entity_poly.pdbx_seq_one_letter_code
_entity_poly.pdbx_strand_id
1 'polypeptide(L)'
;MPISRIGIATANFEDKADRIIADALRIQRTGAASPFENRLGFFKTEAYKLLRRTITAQGGHTIITSIVRKMDVDPSHIFYRGNEFHYGLLAIDPHFDVIDAKGVSRFARQFAYAHKHDVPAHLLIGFLYQSGSTDEITRKLQNNTFEPWFGKV
;
A
#
# COMPACT_ATOMS: atom_id res chain seq x y z
N MET A 1 14.14 19.34 23.55
CA MET A 1 13.51 19.90 22.33
C MET A 1 12.17 19.21 22.13
N PRO A 2 11.06 19.93 21.85
CA PRO A 2 9.77 19.28 21.62
C PRO A 2 9.82 18.50 20.30
N ILE A 3 9.49 17.20 20.35
CA ILE A 3 9.34 16.37 19.15
C ILE A 3 8.14 16.93 18.38
N SER A 4 8.35 17.30 17.11
CA SER A 4 7.27 17.80 16.27
C SER A 4 6.17 16.74 16.12
N ARG A 5 4.90 17.15 16.03
CA ARG A 5 3.77 16.23 15.82
C ARG A 5 3.98 15.34 14.58
N ILE A 6 4.67 15.87 13.57
CA ILE A 6 5.04 15.12 12.36
C ILE A 6 6.08 14.05 12.70
N GLY A 7 7.11 14.36 13.49
CA GLY A 7 8.10 13.37 13.92
C GLY A 7 7.49 12.18 14.67
N ILE A 8 6.52 12.43 15.56
CA ILE A 8 5.78 11.36 16.26
C ILE A 8 4.96 10.52 15.26
N ALA A 9 4.29 11.15 14.31
CA ALA A 9 3.48 10.45 13.32
C ALA A 9 4.33 9.61 12.35
N THR A 10 5.51 10.12 11.97
CA THR A 10 6.51 9.39 11.17
C THR A 10 7.03 8.17 11.91
N ALA A 11 7.45 8.31 13.17
CA ALA A 11 7.91 7.17 13.98
C ALA A 11 6.81 6.10 14.13
N ASN A 12 5.56 6.53 14.40
CA ASN A 12 4.42 5.61 14.48
C ASN A 12 4.11 4.89 13.15
N PHE A 13 4.45 5.50 12.01
CA PHE A 13 4.32 4.87 10.71
C PHE A 13 5.43 3.83 10.50
N GLU A 14 6.69 4.23 10.73
CA GLU A 14 7.89 3.37 10.64
C GLU A 14 7.72 2.13 11.53
N ASP A 15 7.32 2.29 12.81
CA ASP A 15 7.04 1.18 13.73
C ASP A 15 5.99 0.18 13.21
N LYS A 16 4.98 0.68 12.49
CA LYS A 16 3.93 -0.18 11.90
C LYS A 16 4.43 -0.86 10.64
N ALA A 17 5.19 -0.16 9.80
CA ALA A 17 5.82 -0.72 8.62
C ALA A 17 6.75 -1.89 9.00
N ASP A 18 7.61 -1.69 10.01
CA ASP A 18 8.53 -2.71 10.50
C ASP A 18 7.78 -3.95 11.01
N ARG A 19 6.68 -3.77 11.75
CA ARG A 19 5.83 -4.89 12.19
C ARG A 19 5.19 -5.63 11.01
N ILE A 20 4.71 -4.90 10.00
CA ILE A 20 4.12 -5.50 8.80
C ILE A 20 5.16 -6.35 8.07
N ILE A 21 6.39 -5.85 7.89
CA ILE A 21 7.48 -6.62 7.27
C ILE A 21 7.80 -7.86 8.10
N ALA A 22 8.03 -7.69 9.41
CA ALA A 22 8.40 -8.79 10.30
C ALA A 22 7.35 -9.91 10.30
N ASP A 23 6.07 -9.56 10.38
CA ASP A 23 4.99 -10.55 10.39
C ASP A 23 4.81 -11.21 9.01
N ALA A 24 4.96 -10.48 7.92
CA ALA A 24 4.95 -11.05 6.57
C ALA A 24 6.06 -12.10 6.40
N LEU A 25 7.28 -11.79 6.85
CA LEU A 25 8.43 -12.72 6.80
C LEU A 25 8.22 -13.95 7.69
N ARG A 26 7.51 -13.82 8.82
CA ARG A 26 7.14 -14.97 9.67
C ARG A 26 6.14 -15.89 8.97
N ILE A 27 5.10 -15.35 8.33
CA ILE A 27 4.07 -16.13 7.61
C ILE A 27 4.67 -16.93 6.45
N GLN A 28 5.74 -16.45 5.80
CA GLN A 28 6.43 -17.22 4.78
C GLN A 28 6.87 -18.61 5.26
N ARG A 29 7.20 -18.72 6.55
CA ARG A 29 7.73 -19.95 7.14
C ARG A 29 6.64 -20.96 7.50
N THR A 30 5.36 -20.58 7.48
CA THR A 30 4.25 -21.44 7.93
C THR A 30 3.53 -22.18 6.80
N GLY A 31 3.88 -21.95 5.53
CA GLY A 31 3.40 -22.78 4.41
C GLY A 31 1.92 -22.65 4.05
N ALA A 32 1.27 -21.54 4.40
CA ALA A 32 -0.17 -21.34 4.12
C ALA A 32 -0.49 -21.40 2.62
N ALA A 33 -1.53 -22.17 2.27
CA ALA A 33 -1.88 -22.51 0.88
C ALA A 33 -2.78 -21.48 0.18
N SER A 34 -3.52 -20.66 0.94
CA SER A 34 -4.51 -19.74 0.40
C SER A 34 -3.91 -18.38 0.01
N PRO A 35 -4.34 -17.74 -1.10
CA PRO A 35 -3.99 -16.36 -1.45
C PRO A 35 -4.26 -15.33 -0.33
N PHE A 36 -5.17 -15.65 0.58
CA PHE A 36 -5.56 -14.81 1.72
C PHE A 36 -4.65 -14.98 2.94
N GLU A 37 -4.00 -16.13 3.06
CA GLU A 37 -3.25 -16.52 4.26
C GLU A 37 -1.74 -16.59 4.03
N ASN A 38 -1.30 -16.40 2.77
CA ASN A 38 0.11 -16.37 2.44
C ASN A 38 0.76 -14.99 2.72
N ARG A 39 2.10 -14.98 2.77
CA ARG A 39 2.93 -13.78 3.02
C ARG A 39 2.46 -12.55 2.24
N LEU A 40 2.18 -12.70 0.94
CA LEU A 40 1.83 -11.59 0.07
C LEU A 40 0.39 -11.11 0.28
N GLY A 41 -0.54 -12.02 0.57
CA GLY A 41 -1.92 -11.68 0.93
C GLY A 41 -1.99 -10.86 2.21
N PHE A 42 -1.26 -11.30 3.25
CA PHE A 42 -1.11 -10.56 4.50
C PHE A 42 -0.50 -9.18 4.27
N PHE A 43 0.68 -9.13 3.64
CA PHE A 43 1.38 -7.88 3.39
C PHE A 43 0.50 -6.89 2.61
N LYS A 44 -0.17 -7.34 1.55
CA LYS A 44 -1.10 -6.49 0.78
C LYS A 44 -2.17 -5.87 1.65
N THR A 45 -2.81 -6.68 2.48
CA THR A 45 -3.95 -6.26 3.30
C THR A 45 -3.52 -5.22 4.34
N GLU A 46 -2.46 -5.49 5.09
CA GLU A 46 -1.99 -4.57 6.13
C GLU A 46 -1.30 -3.33 5.56
N ALA A 47 -0.52 -3.45 4.47
CA ALA A 47 0.05 -2.31 3.78
C ALA A 47 -1.06 -1.39 3.25
N TYR A 48 -2.07 -1.93 2.56
CA TYR A 48 -3.18 -1.14 2.06
C TYR A 48 -3.96 -0.45 3.18
N LYS A 49 -4.19 -1.14 4.31
CA LYS A 49 -4.84 -0.56 5.50
C LYS A 49 -4.05 0.60 6.09
N LEU A 50 -2.74 0.45 6.24
CA LEU A 50 -1.85 1.50 6.74
C LEU A 50 -1.81 2.69 5.78
N LEU A 51 -1.61 2.43 4.49
CA LEU A 51 -1.52 3.46 3.46
C LEU A 51 -2.83 4.20 3.25
N ARG A 52 -3.97 3.50 3.16
CA ARG A 52 -5.29 4.14 3.03
C ARG A 52 -5.52 5.12 4.17
N ARG A 53 -5.29 4.71 5.43
CA ARG A 53 -5.43 5.59 6.60
C ARG A 53 -4.50 6.79 6.53
N THR A 54 -3.25 6.56 6.13
CA THR A 54 -2.21 7.60 6.07
C THR A 54 -2.54 8.62 4.97
N ILE A 55 -2.79 8.17 3.75
CA ILE A 55 -3.05 9.03 2.58
C ILE A 55 -4.32 9.88 2.79
N THR A 56 -5.36 9.35 3.46
CA THR A 56 -6.58 10.11 3.74
C THR A 56 -6.45 11.06 4.93
N ALA A 57 -5.42 10.91 5.77
CA ALA A 57 -5.23 11.77 6.95
C ALA A 57 -4.59 13.11 6.56
N GLN A 58 -4.98 14.17 7.29
CA GLN A 58 -4.36 15.49 7.13
C GLN A 58 -2.85 15.40 7.42
N GLY A 59 -2.02 15.81 6.47
CA GLY A 59 -0.56 15.74 6.57
C GLY A 59 0.06 14.36 6.31
N GLY A 60 -0.73 13.35 5.94
CA GLY A 60 -0.21 12.00 5.65
C GLY A 60 0.79 11.94 4.49
N HIS A 61 0.60 12.78 3.47
CA HIS A 61 1.57 12.93 2.38
C HIS A 61 2.94 13.40 2.89
N THR A 62 2.96 14.26 3.92
CA THR A 62 4.21 14.74 4.53
C THR A 62 4.93 13.62 5.26
N ILE A 63 4.19 12.71 5.90
CA ILE A 63 4.76 11.53 6.57
C ILE A 63 5.48 10.64 5.54
N ILE A 64 4.77 10.23 4.49
CA ILE A 64 5.33 9.33 3.46
C ILE A 64 6.52 9.98 2.74
N THR A 65 6.37 11.23 2.29
CA THR A 65 7.46 11.94 1.60
C THR A 65 8.68 12.17 2.49
N SER A 66 8.50 12.39 3.80
CA SER A 66 9.62 12.53 4.73
C SER A 66 10.41 11.23 4.87
N ILE A 67 9.74 10.08 4.90
CA ILE A 67 10.41 8.76 4.97
C ILE A 67 11.17 8.50 3.67
N VAL A 68 10.49 8.63 2.52
CA VAL A 68 11.08 8.36 1.21
C VAL A 68 12.30 9.26 0.93
N ARG A 69 12.27 10.53 1.36
CA ARG A 69 13.42 11.43 1.24
C ARG A 69 14.64 10.99 2.05
N LYS A 70 14.46 10.31 3.19
CA LYS A 70 15.59 9.74 3.96
C LYS A 70 16.31 8.63 3.17
N MET A 71 15.64 8.04 2.20
CA MET A 71 16.16 6.97 1.35
C MET A 71 16.85 7.48 0.08
N ASP A 72 17.09 8.79 -0.03
CA ASP A 72 17.63 9.45 -1.24
C ASP A 72 16.75 9.25 -2.49
N VAL A 73 15.47 8.90 -2.30
CA VAL A 73 14.48 8.86 -3.37
C VAL A 73 13.80 10.21 -3.40
N ASP A 74 13.97 10.94 -4.50
CA ASP A 74 13.28 12.22 -4.68
C ASP A 74 11.83 12.00 -5.15
N PRO A 75 10.81 12.30 -4.30
CA PRO A 75 9.41 12.22 -4.72
C PRO A 75 9.01 13.29 -5.75
N SER A 76 9.92 14.21 -6.11
CA SER A 76 9.70 15.23 -7.15
C SER A 76 9.76 14.67 -8.57
N HIS A 77 10.42 13.52 -8.79
CA HIS A 77 10.81 13.11 -10.14
C HIS A 77 9.61 12.82 -11.06
N ILE A 78 8.44 12.39 -10.55
CA ILE A 78 7.11 12.44 -11.20
C ILE A 78 6.00 12.41 -10.12
N PHE A 79 5.58 13.60 -9.65
CA PHE A 79 4.46 13.90 -8.74
C PHE A 79 3.94 12.78 -7.79
N TYR A 80 4.14 12.96 -6.48
CA TYR A 80 3.47 12.17 -5.42
C TYR A 80 1.95 12.04 -5.63
N ARG A 81 1.30 13.10 -6.13
CA ARG A 81 -0.13 13.13 -6.45
C ARG A 81 -0.42 12.18 -7.63
N GLY A 82 -1.18 11.12 -7.37
CA GLY A 82 -1.45 10.02 -8.32
C GLY A 82 -0.53 8.80 -8.17
N ASN A 83 0.52 8.88 -7.34
CA ASN A 83 1.46 7.80 -7.05
C ASN A 83 1.59 7.53 -5.54
N GLU A 84 0.59 7.94 -4.74
CA GLU A 84 0.66 7.93 -3.28
C GLU A 84 0.91 6.52 -2.74
N PHE A 85 0.28 5.51 -3.32
CA PHE A 85 0.49 4.11 -2.94
C PHE A 85 1.86 3.56 -3.34
N HIS A 86 2.46 4.07 -4.41
CA HIS A 86 3.82 3.68 -4.81
C HIS A 86 4.84 4.16 -3.77
N TYR A 87 4.82 5.45 -3.46
CA TYR A 87 5.69 6.03 -2.43
C TYR A 87 5.39 5.47 -1.05
N GLY A 88 4.12 5.21 -0.75
CA GLY A 88 3.71 4.55 0.48
C GLY A 88 4.30 3.14 0.62
N LEU A 89 4.31 2.36 -0.47
CA LEU A 89 4.92 1.02 -0.46
C LEU A 89 6.44 1.09 -0.29
N LEU A 90 7.12 2.05 -0.92
CA LEU A 90 8.56 2.28 -0.69
C LEU A 90 8.84 2.71 0.76
N ALA A 91 7.95 3.50 1.37
CA ALA A 91 8.07 3.86 2.78
C ALA A 91 7.80 2.68 3.73
N ILE A 92 7.07 1.65 3.29
CA ILE A 92 6.82 0.45 4.09
C ILE A 92 7.92 -0.57 3.91
N ASP A 93 8.34 -0.86 2.68
CA ASP A 93 9.32 -1.90 2.35
C ASP A 93 10.48 -1.30 1.52
N PRO A 94 11.35 -0.49 2.16
CA PRO A 94 12.39 0.27 1.46
C PRO A 94 13.48 -0.61 0.86
N HIS A 95 13.68 -1.81 1.41
CA HIS A 95 14.74 -2.74 1.01
C HIS A 95 14.22 -3.90 0.16
N PHE A 96 12.94 -3.89 -0.20
CA PHE A 96 12.31 -4.97 -0.97
C PHE A 96 12.38 -6.33 -0.26
N ASP A 97 12.30 -6.30 1.07
CA ASP A 97 12.36 -7.48 1.94
C ASP A 97 11.12 -8.35 1.75
N VAL A 98 9.96 -7.78 1.39
CA VAL A 98 8.69 -8.50 1.20
C VAL A 98 8.31 -8.58 -0.27
N ILE A 99 8.44 -7.48 -1.00
CA ILE A 99 8.03 -7.36 -2.41
C ILE A 99 9.16 -6.80 -3.27
N ASP A 100 9.29 -7.29 -4.50
CA ASP A 100 10.25 -6.77 -5.47
C ASP A 100 9.74 -5.46 -6.12
N ALA A 101 10.62 -4.75 -6.84
CA ALA A 101 10.27 -3.49 -7.51
C ALA A 101 9.09 -3.62 -8.50
N LYS A 102 8.96 -4.76 -9.18
CA LYS A 102 7.80 -5.06 -10.05
C LYS A 102 6.54 -5.24 -9.19
N GLY A 103 6.66 -5.91 -8.05
CA GLY A 103 5.64 -6.05 -7.03
C GLY A 103 5.13 -4.71 -6.51
N VAL A 104 6.03 -3.77 -6.20
CA VAL A 104 5.68 -2.40 -5.76
C VAL A 104 4.78 -1.72 -6.79
N SER A 105 5.21 -1.69 -8.06
CA SER A 105 4.44 -1.05 -9.14
C SER A 105 3.07 -1.70 -9.34
N ARG A 106 3.01 -3.04 -9.31
CA ARG A 106 1.76 -3.80 -9.42
C ARG A 106 0.82 -3.52 -8.24
N PHE A 107 1.33 -3.56 -7.02
CA PHE A 107 0.52 -3.40 -5.80
C PHE A 107 0.01 -1.97 -5.69
N ALA A 108 0.83 -0.98 -6.04
CA ALA A 108 0.42 0.42 -6.07
C ALA A 108 -0.80 0.64 -6.97
N ARG A 109 -0.82 0.07 -8.18
CA ARG A 109 -1.99 0.14 -9.09
C ARG A 109 -3.21 -0.56 -8.51
N GLN A 110 -3.02 -1.77 -7.96
CA GLN A 110 -4.11 -2.52 -7.31
C GLN A 110 -4.73 -1.73 -6.15
N PHE A 111 -3.90 -1.09 -5.32
CA PHE A 111 -4.35 -0.27 -4.19
C PHE A 111 -5.04 0.99 -4.65
N ALA A 112 -4.51 1.68 -5.68
CA ALA A 112 -5.16 2.84 -6.27
C ALA A 112 -6.55 2.49 -6.81
N TYR A 113 -6.68 1.35 -7.50
CA TYR A 113 -7.97 0.87 -8.01
C TYR A 113 -8.96 0.55 -6.89
N ALA A 114 -8.52 -0.20 -5.87
CA ALA A 114 -9.33 -0.52 -4.69
C ALA A 114 -9.74 0.74 -3.90
N HIS A 115 -8.83 1.70 -3.74
CA HIS A 115 -9.09 2.95 -3.04
C HIS A 115 -10.13 3.81 -3.76
N LYS A 116 -10.03 3.91 -5.08
CA LYS A 116 -11.02 4.61 -5.92
C LYS A 116 -12.43 4.02 -5.80
N HIS A 117 -12.52 2.71 -5.58
CA HIS A 117 -13.78 2.01 -5.34
C HIS A 117 -14.20 2.01 -3.86
N ASP A 118 -13.43 2.63 -2.97
CA ASP A 118 -13.66 2.66 -1.53
C ASP A 118 -13.70 1.26 -0.88
N VAL A 119 -12.87 0.34 -1.38
CA VAL A 119 -12.82 -1.04 -0.90
C VAL A 119 -12.19 -1.09 0.50
N PRO A 120 -12.86 -1.68 1.50
CA PRO A 120 -12.29 -1.94 2.82
C PRO A 120 -11.10 -2.90 2.75
N ALA A 121 -10.09 -2.71 3.60
CA ALA A 121 -8.87 -3.52 3.54
C ALA A 121 -9.12 -5.03 3.70
N HIS A 122 -10.06 -5.44 4.55
CA HIS A 122 -10.40 -6.85 4.75
C HIS A 122 -11.05 -7.50 3.52
N LEU A 123 -11.57 -6.71 2.57
CA LEU A 123 -12.14 -7.20 1.31
C LEU A 123 -11.19 -7.04 0.11
N LEU A 124 -9.99 -6.48 0.33
CA LEU A 124 -9.05 -6.14 -0.74
C LEU A 124 -8.72 -7.35 -1.62
N ILE A 125 -8.33 -8.47 -1.02
CA ILE A 125 -7.88 -9.65 -1.79
C ILE A 125 -9.02 -10.21 -2.63
N GLY A 126 -10.23 -10.33 -2.07
CA GLY A 126 -11.41 -10.79 -2.79
C GLY A 126 -11.79 -9.86 -3.94
N PHE A 127 -11.80 -8.55 -3.69
CA PHE A 127 -12.05 -7.54 -4.71
C PHE A 127 -11.05 -7.61 -5.87
N LEU A 128 -9.75 -7.71 -5.56
CA LEU A 128 -8.71 -7.81 -6.59
C LEU A 128 -8.82 -9.10 -7.40
N TYR A 129 -9.24 -10.20 -6.78
CA TYR A 129 -9.48 -11.47 -7.46
C TYR A 129 -10.65 -11.38 -8.47
N GLN A 130 -11.71 -10.65 -8.11
CA GLN A 130 -12.87 -10.42 -8.99
C GLN A 130 -12.57 -9.38 -10.10
N SER A 131 -11.68 -8.44 -9.83
CA SER A 131 -11.40 -7.30 -10.73
C SER A 131 -10.62 -7.67 -12.00
N GLY A 132 -10.13 -8.90 -12.09
CA GLY A 132 -9.36 -9.41 -13.24
C GLY A 132 -7.85 -9.26 -13.09
N SER A 133 -7.13 -9.42 -14.21
CA SER A 133 -5.67 -9.38 -14.24
C SER A 133 -5.10 -7.98 -13.93
N THR A 134 -3.79 -7.89 -13.65
CA THR A 134 -3.12 -6.60 -13.38
C THR A 134 -3.21 -5.65 -14.58
N ASP A 135 -3.14 -6.18 -15.80
CA ASP A 135 -3.22 -5.38 -17.02
C ASP A 135 -4.65 -4.86 -17.24
N GLU A 136 -5.66 -5.68 -16.91
CA GLU A 136 -7.05 -5.24 -16.91
C GLU A 136 -7.32 -4.15 -15.88
N ILE A 137 -6.78 -4.29 -14.66
CA ILE A 137 -6.86 -3.26 -13.62
C ILE A 137 -6.18 -1.97 -14.10
N THR A 138 -5.01 -2.07 -14.74
CA THR A 138 -4.28 -0.90 -15.28
C THR A 138 -5.11 -0.20 -16.36
N ARG A 139 -5.71 -0.97 -17.29
CA ARG A 139 -6.59 -0.46 -18.33
C ARG A 139 -7.85 0.20 -17.73
N LYS A 140 -8.49 -0.42 -16.74
CA LYS A 140 -9.68 0.13 -16.06
C LYS A 140 -9.37 1.43 -15.31
N LEU A 141 -8.18 1.52 -14.69
CA LEU A 141 -7.69 2.75 -14.08
C LEU A 141 -7.55 3.88 -15.11
N GLN A 142 -6.92 3.59 -16.25
CA GLN A 142 -6.72 4.57 -17.34
C GLN A 142 -8.05 5.03 -17.97
N ASN A 143 -9.00 4.11 -18.16
CA ASN A 143 -10.29 4.37 -18.79
C ASN A 143 -11.36 4.92 -17.83
N ASN A 144 -10.99 5.21 -16.58
CA ASN A 144 -11.91 5.68 -15.54
C ASN A 144 -13.13 4.77 -15.30
N THR A 145 -13.02 3.47 -15.60
CA THR A 145 -14.13 2.51 -15.45
C THR A 145 -14.45 2.30 -13.97
N PHE A 146 -15.73 2.32 -13.63
CA PHE A 146 -16.25 2.04 -12.29
C PHE A 146 -17.01 0.72 -12.31
N GLU A 147 -16.57 -0.25 -11.52
CA GLU A 147 -17.29 -1.50 -11.35
C GLU A 147 -18.04 -1.47 -10.01
N PRO A 148 -19.34 -1.79 -9.99
CA PRO A 148 -20.04 -2.00 -8.73
C PRO A 148 -19.42 -3.23 -8.05
N TRP A 149 -18.87 -3.03 -6.85
CA TRP A 149 -18.55 -4.13 -5.94
C TRP A 149 -19.64 -4.21 -4.87
N PHE A 150 -19.92 -5.42 -4.40
CA PHE A 150 -21.13 -5.79 -3.63
C PHE A 150 -21.37 -5.04 -2.30
N GLY A 151 -20.57 -4.03 -1.94
CA GLY A 151 -20.68 -3.29 -0.68
C GLY A 151 -21.40 -1.94 -0.74
N LYS A 152 -21.84 -1.48 -1.92
CA LYS A 152 -22.70 -0.29 -2.04
C LYS A 152 -24.05 -0.69 -2.64
N VAL A 153 -24.93 -1.17 -1.77
CA VAL A 153 -26.39 -1.20 -1.98
C VAL A 153 -26.98 -0.10 -1.10
#